data_AF-A0A3N7DLI8-F1
#
_entry.id   AF-A0A3N7DLI8-F1
#
_cell.length_a   1.000
_cell.length_b   1.000
_cell.length_c   1.000
_cell.angle_alpha   90.00
_cell.angle_beta   90.00
_cell.angle_gamma   90.00
#
_symmetry.space_group_name_H-M   'P 1'
#
loop_
_entity.id
_entity.type
_entity.pdbx_description
1 polymer ?
#
loop_
_entity_poly.entity_id
_entity_poly.type
_entity_poly.pdbx_seq_one_letter_code
_entity_poly.pdbx_strand_id
1 'polypeptide(L)'
;MKSTKISITIPFSTVGKHQRARTEILKKVPDNVLFGNSVPNLCYHCLLGFDFPETDLGAYDSQKLEHAAQRIIELMGYGKDSKEVWKRVNNNPLEGFMYYFLELKELPAVHKSMLETKVAADLNAIDALITRYQSIEFIRAGTTPRNQAQRTQKKFFERCVAERKKIWTYKRYGIKQRALVKAGAYSDMLGSWWMDAFYDRPYTLPHFRSERYFDYEEIDRITHRLLPIPLRKANELKGVYKTDKQSFYQQLEAYIPIEQAIISMKSSIDFLPFLSPQRKAIFGELVELYREGKFYGFYALAVPQVEGLFTEMCRICGKPADAKSLPDKVGLVTPFCKRSTGMDYFEHHFPHQRNRFLHYGTDSTEDIQILCKEVIHDLVEVIVIFNNLDVDTMHLFKLIRKRDHSEFHSIKDLSLFIKLYLSVSASGQSDHYLDELNDFRRIFIPNVLDDAVGELITEIPSILAEIIPVIDVYLSRNSISFDQLGLNVVDKKIVGIKKSLKSSFQYQCQQPLRDIYAIKYFLTNYKKGLDIGTVSAETLGTIEHLLKEYNMTFRKIEVLITKTGDQAKNYQY
;
A
#
# COMPACT_ATOMS: atom_id res chain seq x y z
N MET A 1 -44.12 8.49 9.02
CA MET A 1 -43.57 9.07 10.26
C MET A 1 -43.20 10.52 9.98
N LYS A 2 -43.78 11.50 10.71
CA LYS A 2 -43.36 12.92 10.58
C LYS A 2 -41.91 13.01 11.05
N SER A 3 -41.02 13.49 10.19
CA SER A 3 -39.62 13.76 10.55
C SER A 3 -39.59 14.82 11.65
N THR A 4 -39.06 14.48 12.82
CA THR A 4 -38.80 15.45 13.89
C THR A 4 -37.86 16.54 13.37
N LYS A 5 -38.30 17.80 13.40
CA LYS A 5 -37.51 18.98 13.05
C LYS A 5 -36.59 19.37 14.21
N ILE A 6 -35.47 20.01 13.91
CA ILE A 6 -34.49 20.47 14.91
C ILE A 6 -34.91 21.84 15.45
N SER A 7 -34.83 22.04 16.78
CA SER A 7 -35.34 23.28 17.37
C SER A 7 -34.45 24.50 17.18
N ILE A 8 -35.03 25.62 16.74
CA ILE A 8 -34.39 26.95 16.59
C ILE A 8 -34.27 27.74 17.91
N THR A 9 -34.71 27.15 19.01
CA THR A 9 -34.62 27.74 20.35
C THR A 9 -33.50 27.14 21.19
N ILE A 10 -32.93 26.00 20.76
CA ILE A 10 -31.93 25.26 21.53
C ILE A 10 -30.54 25.51 20.93
N PRO A 11 -29.59 26.09 21.69
CA PRO A 11 -28.23 26.29 21.20
C PRO A 11 -27.48 24.98 20.90
N PHE A 12 -26.59 25.02 19.90
CA PHE A 12 -25.63 23.96 19.60
C PHE A 12 -24.47 23.96 20.59
N SER A 13 -24.78 23.63 21.85
CA SER A 13 -23.85 23.73 22.98
C SER A 13 -22.59 22.86 22.87
N THR A 14 -22.51 21.95 21.89
CA THR A 14 -21.34 21.10 21.64
C THR A 14 -21.17 20.82 20.15
N VAL A 15 -19.92 20.62 19.71
CA VAL A 15 -19.58 20.16 18.34
C VAL A 15 -20.34 18.89 17.97
N GLY A 16 -20.51 17.95 18.91
CA GLY A 16 -21.26 16.72 18.68
C GLY A 16 -22.77 16.91 18.46
N LYS A 17 -23.38 17.98 18.96
CA LYS A 17 -24.78 18.34 18.64
C LYS A 17 -24.87 18.94 17.24
N HIS A 18 -23.97 19.86 16.89
CA HIS A 18 -23.89 20.44 15.55
C HIS A 18 -23.64 19.38 14.47
N GLN A 19 -22.64 18.51 14.65
CA GLN A 19 -22.31 17.44 13.70
C GLN A 19 -23.47 16.46 13.47
N ARG A 20 -24.22 16.11 14.52
CA ARG A 20 -25.44 15.29 14.41
C ARG A 20 -26.53 15.99 13.61
N ALA A 21 -26.83 17.25 13.96
CA ALA A 21 -27.83 18.06 13.27
C ALA A 21 -27.49 18.24 11.78
N ARG A 22 -26.24 18.62 11.47
CA ARG A 22 -25.75 18.73 10.09
C ARG A 22 -25.93 17.43 9.32
N THR A 23 -25.50 16.31 9.90
CA THR A 23 -25.60 14.98 9.27
C THR A 23 -27.04 14.59 9.00
N GLU A 24 -27.95 14.85 9.94
CA GLU A 24 -29.38 14.55 9.78
C GLU A 24 -30.03 15.42 8.70
N ILE A 25 -29.66 16.69 8.60
CA ILE A 25 -30.17 17.62 7.59
C ILE A 25 -29.65 17.23 6.21
N LEU A 26 -28.33 17.10 6.03
CA LEU A 26 -27.73 16.80 4.72
C LEU A 26 -28.23 15.47 4.14
N LYS A 27 -28.53 14.47 4.98
CA LYS A 27 -29.13 13.19 4.54
C LYS A 27 -30.54 13.34 3.94
N LYS A 28 -31.26 14.41 4.27
CA LYS A 28 -32.63 14.67 3.80
C LYS A 28 -32.67 15.63 2.61
N VAL A 29 -31.58 16.34 2.31
CA VAL A 29 -31.49 17.23 1.15
C VAL A 29 -31.52 16.39 -0.12
N PRO A 30 -32.42 16.66 -1.07
CA PRO A 30 -32.43 15.96 -2.35
C PRO A 30 -31.11 16.13 -3.11
N ASP A 31 -30.65 15.08 -3.78
CA ASP A 31 -29.37 15.07 -4.52
C ASP A 31 -29.28 16.21 -5.57
N ASN A 32 -30.37 16.52 -6.26
CA ASN A 32 -30.42 17.60 -7.26
C ASN A 32 -30.29 19.00 -6.62
N VAL A 33 -30.55 19.13 -5.33
CA VAL A 33 -30.37 20.37 -4.57
C VAL A 33 -28.94 20.42 -4.00
N LEU A 34 -28.48 19.34 -3.37
CA LEU A 34 -27.14 19.27 -2.78
C LEU A 34 -26.03 19.47 -3.81
N PHE A 35 -26.24 18.95 -5.01
CA PHE A 35 -25.35 19.13 -6.16
C PHE A 35 -25.93 20.12 -7.19
N GLY A 36 -26.76 21.06 -6.74
CA GLY A 36 -27.28 22.16 -7.54
C GLY A 36 -26.38 23.39 -7.54
N ASN A 37 -26.70 24.37 -8.40
CA ASN A 37 -25.86 25.55 -8.65
C ASN A 37 -26.29 26.81 -7.85
N SER A 38 -27.07 26.65 -6.78
CA SER A 38 -27.65 27.78 -6.04
C SER A 38 -27.46 27.62 -4.55
N VAL A 39 -26.67 28.51 -3.95
CA VAL A 39 -26.50 28.62 -2.50
C VAL A 39 -27.85 28.86 -1.81
N PRO A 40 -28.68 29.84 -2.22
CA PRO A 40 -30.00 30.04 -1.59
C PRO A 40 -30.88 28.80 -1.61
N ASN A 41 -30.91 28.05 -2.71
CA ASN A 41 -31.72 26.84 -2.82
C ASN A 41 -31.23 25.74 -1.87
N LEU A 42 -29.91 25.51 -1.79
CA LEU A 42 -29.34 24.57 -0.85
C LEU A 42 -29.63 24.97 0.60
N CYS A 43 -29.43 26.25 0.94
CA CYS A 43 -29.73 26.78 2.26
C CYS A 43 -31.21 26.60 2.61
N TYR A 44 -32.14 26.93 1.71
CA TYR A 44 -33.58 26.74 1.92
C TYR A 44 -33.92 25.28 2.29
N HIS A 45 -33.46 24.32 1.49
CA HIS A 45 -33.72 22.90 1.74
C HIS A 45 -33.08 22.38 3.03
N CYS A 46 -31.92 22.89 3.41
CA CYS A 46 -31.31 22.60 4.70
C CYS A 46 -32.12 23.20 5.86
N LEU A 47 -32.61 24.44 5.71
CA LEU A 47 -33.37 25.17 6.72
C LEU A 47 -34.75 24.55 6.99
N LEU A 48 -35.35 23.85 6.01
CA LEU A 48 -36.57 23.05 6.22
C LEU A 48 -36.41 21.93 7.27
N GLY A 49 -35.17 21.54 7.59
CA GLY A 49 -34.85 20.60 8.66
C GLY A 49 -35.10 21.14 10.08
N PHE A 50 -35.34 22.44 10.21
CA PHE A 50 -35.57 23.14 11.47
C PHE A 50 -37.05 23.50 11.69
N ASP A 51 -37.44 23.72 12.94
CA ASP A 51 -38.80 24.08 13.37
C ASP A 51 -39.15 25.57 13.20
N PHE A 52 -38.65 26.19 12.12
CA PHE A 52 -39.13 27.51 11.72
C PHE A 52 -40.65 27.52 11.46
N PRO A 53 -41.36 28.57 11.88
CA PRO A 53 -42.75 28.81 11.47
C PRO A 53 -42.87 28.80 9.94
N GLU A 54 -43.98 28.28 9.40
CA GLU A 54 -44.18 28.18 7.94
C GLU A 54 -44.15 29.54 7.25
N THR A 55 -44.45 30.62 7.97
CA THR A 55 -44.40 32.02 7.50
C THR A 55 -42.97 32.54 7.31
N ASP A 56 -41.98 31.89 7.90
CA ASP A 56 -40.62 32.41 8.08
C ASP A 56 -39.62 31.81 7.10
N LEU A 57 -40.04 30.84 6.28
CA LEU A 57 -39.23 30.25 5.21
C LEU A 57 -39.92 30.40 3.85
N GLY A 58 -39.53 31.42 3.08
CA GLY A 58 -39.92 31.56 1.67
C GLY A 58 -38.82 31.05 0.75
N ALA A 59 -39.12 30.08 -0.14
CA ALA A 59 -38.16 29.55 -1.11
C ALA A 59 -37.54 30.62 -2.04
N TYR A 60 -38.21 31.77 -2.17
CA TYR A 60 -37.82 32.88 -3.03
C TYR A 60 -37.67 34.21 -2.28
N ASP A 61 -37.69 34.18 -0.94
CA ASP A 61 -37.53 35.38 -0.10
C ASP A 61 -36.13 35.36 0.53
N SER A 62 -35.20 36.08 -0.10
CA SER A 62 -33.80 36.11 0.32
C SER A 62 -33.63 36.67 1.73
N GLN A 63 -34.44 37.66 2.13
CA GLN A 63 -34.36 38.26 3.46
C GLN A 63 -34.79 37.28 4.55
N LYS A 64 -35.87 36.53 4.31
CA LYS A 64 -36.32 35.48 5.23
C LYS A 64 -35.29 34.35 5.35
N LEU A 65 -34.71 33.93 4.23
CA LEU A 65 -33.65 32.93 4.22
C LEU A 65 -32.39 33.38 4.96
N GLU A 66 -31.95 34.61 4.73
CA GLU A 66 -30.81 35.21 5.44
C GLU A 66 -31.07 35.32 6.94
N HIS A 67 -32.27 35.74 7.35
CA HIS A 67 -32.66 35.80 8.75
C HIS A 67 -32.67 34.41 9.41
N ALA A 68 -33.22 33.40 8.73
CA ALA A 68 -33.21 32.03 9.22
C ALA A 68 -31.78 31.46 9.33
N ALA A 69 -30.94 31.69 8.32
CA ALA A 69 -29.54 31.30 8.32
C ALA A 69 -28.75 31.97 9.45
N GLN A 70 -28.92 33.28 9.62
CA GLN A 70 -28.35 34.07 10.72
C GLN A 70 -28.74 33.49 12.08
N ARG A 71 -30.02 33.14 12.26
CA ARG A 71 -30.50 32.56 13.51
C ARG A 71 -29.80 31.25 13.85
N ILE A 72 -29.56 30.38 12.86
CA ILE A 72 -28.83 29.13 13.10
C ILE A 72 -27.37 29.40 13.48
N ILE A 73 -26.71 30.35 12.83
CA ILE A 73 -25.32 30.74 13.15
C ILE A 73 -25.21 31.29 14.58
N GLU A 74 -26.19 32.07 15.03
CA GLU A 74 -26.27 32.55 16.41
C GLU A 74 -26.45 31.40 17.42
N LEU A 75 -27.25 30.38 17.09
CA LEU A 75 -27.38 29.17 17.93
C LEU A 75 -26.06 28.39 18.05
N MET A 76 -25.12 28.56 17.11
CA MET A 76 -23.78 28.01 17.20
C MET A 76 -22.82 28.85 18.07
N GLY A 77 -23.27 30.02 18.55
CA GLY A 77 -22.46 30.95 19.35
C GLY A 77 -21.70 32.00 18.54
N TYR A 78 -21.96 32.11 17.24
CA TYR A 78 -21.36 33.12 16.37
C TYR A 78 -22.32 34.32 16.20
N GLY A 79 -22.25 35.26 17.15
CA GLY A 79 -23.07 36.48 17.11
C GLY A 79 -22.60 37.52 16.08
N LYS A 80 -23.38 38.58 15.87
CA LYS A 80 -23.02 39.72 14.99
C LYS A 80 -21.74 40.44 15.44
N ASP A 81 -21.39 40.34 16.72
CA ASP A 81 -20.20 40.98 17.29
C ASP A 81 -18.88 40.24 16.95
N SER A 82 -18.96 39.02 16.41
CA SER A 82 -17.79 38.23 15.99
C SER A 82 -17.24 38.71 14.64
N LYS A 83 -16.71 39.94 14.58
CA LYS A 83 -16.23 40.59 13.33
C LYS A 83 -15.25 39.75 12.50
N GLU A 84 -14.40 38.93 13.13
CA GLU A 84 -13.47 38.06 12.40
C GLU A 84 -14.13 36.88 11.70
N VAL A 85 -15.23 36.38 12.25
CA VAL A 85 -16.04 35.28 11.70
C VAL A 85 -16.75 35.76 10.44
N TRP A 86 -17.43 36.91 10.52
CA TRP A 86 -18.22 37.45 9.41
C TRP A 86 -17.39 37.99 8.24
N LYS A 87 -16.14 38.42 8.50
CA LYS A 87 -15.19 38.82 7.44
C LYS A 87 -14.89 37.71 6.45
N ARG A 88 -14.84 36.44 6.88
CA ARG A 88 -14.52 35.30 5.99
C ARG A 88 -15.62 34.97 4.98
N VAL A 89 -16.85 35.36 5.27
CA VAL A 89 -18.04 35.08 4.47
C VAL A 89 -18.68 36.36 3.90
N ASN A 90 -17.89 37.44 3.82
CA ASN A 90 -18.32 38.74 3.30
C ASN A 90 -19.63 39.29 3.92
N ASN A 91 -19.85 39.02 5.22
CA ASN A 91 -21.08 39.37 5.93
C ASN A 91 -22.38 38.82 5.31
N ASN A 92 -22.32 37.75 4.51
CA ASN A 92 -23.49 37.11 3.93
C ASN A 92 -23.98 35.95 4.84
N PRO A 93 -25.19 36.01 5.43
CA PRO A 93 -25.70 34.96 6.31
C PRO A 93 -25.83 33.59 5.65
N LEU A 94 -26.13 33.51 4.35
CA LEU A 94 -26.23 32.24 3.63
C LEU A 94 -24.86 31.59 3.45
N GLU A 95 -23.85 32.39 3.11
CA GLU A 95 -22.45 31.93 3.04
C GLU A 95 -21.92 31.56 4.44
N GLY A 96 -22.30 32.31 5.47
CA GLY A 96 -22.04 31.97 6.87
C GLY A 96 -22.64 30.62 7.25
N PHE A 97 -23.88 30.35 6.83
CA PHE A 97 -24.55 29.09 7.13
C PHE A 97 -23.93 27.93 6.36
N MET A 98 -23.57 28.12 5.09
CA MET A 98 -22.77 27.18 4.32
C MET A 98 -21.44 26.86 5.02
N TYR A 99 -20.66 27.88 5.36
CA TYR A 99 -19.32 27.70 5.89
C TYR A 99 -19.30 27.16 7.32
N TYR A 100 -20.10 27.71 8.22
CA TYR A 100 -20.07 27.35 9.65
C TYR A 100 -20.98 26.17 9.96
N PHE A 101 -22.23 26.19 9.50
CA PHE A 101 -23.17 25.12 9.83
C PHE A 101 -23.01 23.90 8.92
N LEU A 102 -23.00 24.09 7.61
CA LEU A 102 -22.84 22.98 6.64
C LEU A 102 -21.39 22.55 6.46
N GLU A 103 -20.42 23.32 6.96
CA GLU A 103 -18.98 23.08 6.77
C GLU A 103 -18.59 22.99 5.29
N LEU A 104 -19.22 23.80 4.44
CA LEU A 104 -18.97 23.89 3.00
C LEU A 104 -18.43 25.29 2.65
N LYS A 105 -17.25 25.36 2.05
CA LYS A 105 -16.68 26.61 1.52
C LYS A 105 -17.14 26.95 0.10
N GLU A 106 -17.59 25.94 -0.65
CA GLU A 106 -18.05 26.05 -2.03
C GLU A 106 -19.25 25.11 -2.26
N LEU A 107 -19.97 25.32 -3.36
CA LEU A 107 -21.04 24.39 -3.76
C LEU A 107 -20.44 23.05 -4.25
N PRO A 108 -20.92 21.89 -3.75
CA PRO A 108 -20.48 20.58 -4.22
C PRO A 108 -20.64 20.37 -5.73
N ALA A 109 -21.58 21.08 -6.37
CA ALA A 109 -21.81 21.03 -7.81
C ALA A 109 -20.58 21.45 -8.65
N VAL A 110 -19.82 22.44 -8.17
CA VAL A 110 -18.62 22.96 -8.87
C VAL A 110 -17.57 21.86 -8.96
N HIS A 111 -17.23 21.23 -7.83
CA HIS A 111 -16.27 20.13 -7.80
C HIS A 111 -16.79 18.87 -8.49
N LYS A 112 -18.09 18.58 -8.38
CA LYS A 112 -18.72 17.46 -9.10
C LYS A 112 -18.54 17.61 -10.61
N SER A 113 -18.85 18.77 -11.17
CA SER A 113 -18.69 19.05 -12.61
C SER A 113 -17.24 18.90 -13.08
N MET A 114 -16.30 19.44 -12.30
CA MET A 114 -14.85 19.28 -12.56
C MET A 114 -14.44 17.80 -12.57
N LEU A 115 -14.85 17.03 -11.55
CA LEU A 115 -14.54 15.60 -11.45
C LEU A 115 -15.19 14.79 -12.58
N GLU A 116 -16.46 15.07 -12.92
CA GLU A 116 -17.16 14.45 -14.04
C GLU A 116 -16.43 14.69 -15.36
N THR A 117 -15.92 15.91 -15.58
CA THR A 117 -15.13 16.24 -16.77
C THR A 117 -13.83 15.44 -16.84
N LYS A 118 -13.07 15.38 -15.74
CA LYS A 118 -11.82 14.60 -15.67
C LYS A 118 -12.08 13.11 -15.91
N VAL A 119 -13.05 12.53 -15.19
CA VAL A 119 -13.42 11.12 -15.30
C VAL A 119 -13.97 10.78 -16.70
N ALA A 120 -14.68 11.70 -17.35
CA ALA A 120 -15.13 11.52 -18.73
C ALA A 120 -13.97 11.50 -19.72
N ALA A 121 -12.98 12.38 -19.56
CA ALA A 121 -11.76 12.36 -20.37
C ALA A 121 -10.98 11.05 -20.20
N ASP A 122 -10.85 10.57 -18.96
CA ASP A 122 -10.19 9.30 -18.63
C ASP A 122 -10.95 8.09 -19.23
N LEU A 123 -12.30 8.10 -19.21
CA LEU A 123 -13.12 7.09 -19.90
C LEU A 123 -12.89 7.11 -21.42
N ASN A 124 -12.88 8.30 -22.04
CA ASN A 124 -12.66 8.41 -23.47
C ASN A 124 -11.27 7.90 -23.87
N ALA A 125 -10.24 8.21 -23.08
CA ALA A 125 -8.88 7.74 -23.32
C ALA A 125 -8.78 6.20 -23.24
N ILE A 126 -9.38 5.57 -22.22
CA ILE A 126 -9.33 4.11 -22.10
C ILE A 126 -10.20 3.42 -23.14
N ASP A 127 -11.35 3.99 -23.51
CA ASP A 127 -12.22 3.44 -24.56
C ASP A 127 -11.56 3.54 -25.94
N ALA A 128 -10.75 4.57 -26.21
CA ALA A 128 -9.94 4.65 -27.42
C ALA A 128 -8.92 3.51 -27.52
N LEU A 129 -8.20 3.21 -26.42
CA LEU A 129 -7.28 2.07 -26.36
C LEU A 129 -8.01 0.73 -26.54
N ILE A 130 -9.15 0.55 -25.87
CA ILE A 130 -10.00 -0.65 -26.02
C ILE A 130 -10.45 -0.81 -27.47
N THR A 131 -10.89 0.26 -28.12
CA THR A 131 -11.32 0.25 -29.52
C THR A 131 -10.16 -0.15 -30.44
N ARG A 132 -8.95 0.38 -30.20
CA ARG A 132 -7.74 -0.01 -30.94
C ARG A 132 -7.42 -1.49 -30.77
N TYR A 133 -7.52 -2.05 -29.56
CA TYR A 133 -7.33 -3.49 -29.35
C TYR A 133 -8.44 -4.32 -30.01
N GLN A 134 -9.70 -3.84 -30.01
CA GLN A 134 -10.82 -4.51 -30.66
C GLN A 134 -10.76 -4.48 -32.19
N SER A 135 -9.88 -3.68 -32.80
CA SER A 135 -9.60 -3.79 -34.24
C SER A 135 -8.71 -4.99 -34.59
N ILE A 136 -8.07 -5.62 -33.59
CA ILE A 136 -7.26 -6.83 -33.78
C ILE A 136 -8.20 -8.04 -33.90
N GLU A 137 -8.08 -8.78 -35.00
CA GLU A 137 -9.04 -9.82 -35.40
C GLU A 137 -9.33 -10.86 -34.30
N PHE A 138 -8.28 -11.42 -33.68
CA PHE A 138 -8.45 -12.49 -32.69
C PHE A 138 -9.09 -11.98 -31.38
N ILE A 139 -8.85 -10.71 -31.01
CA ILE A 139 -9.48 -10.05 -29.86
C ILE A 139 -10.95 -9.79 -30.16
N ARG A 140 -11.24 -9.23 -31.33
CA ARG A 140 -12.62 -8.98 -31.81
C ARG A 140 -13.45 -10.26 -31.85
N ALA A 141 -12.86 -11.35 -32.32
CA ALA A 141 -13.50 -12.66 -32.43
C ALA A 141 -13.56 -13.41 -31.09
N GLY A 142 -12.94 -12.90 -30.01
CA GLY A 142 -12.93 -13.56 -28.71
C GLY A 142 -12.16 -14.89 -28.68
N THR A 143 -11.24 -15.09 -29.63
CA THR A 143 -10.52 -16.36 -29.79
C THR A 143 -9.32 -16.48 -28.86
N THR A 144 -8.90 -17.72 -28.58
CA THR A 144 -7.71 -18.00 -27.76
C THR A 144 -6.43 -17.56 -28.49
N PRO A 145 -5.51 -16.85 -27.82
CA PRO A 145 -4.22 -16.48 -28.41
C PRO A 145 -3.43 -17.69 -28.90
N ARG A 146 -2.91 -17.62 -30.13
CA ARG A 146 -2.15 -18.71 -30.78
C ARG A 146 -0.64 -18.58 -30.60
N ASN A 147 -0.13 -17.39 -30.28
CA ASN A 147 1.29 -17.12 -30.13
C ASN A 147 1.55 -16.07 -29.03
N GLN A 148 2.82 -15.81 -28.72
CA GLN A 148 3.21 -14.90 -27.65
C GLN A 148 2.77 -13.46 -27.90
N ALA A 149 2.84 -12.97 -29.15
CA ALA A 149 2.41 -11.61 -29.49
C ALA A 149 0.92 -11.40 -29.19
N GLN A 150 0.08 -12.37 -29.58
CA GLN A 150 -1.35 -12.35 -29.28
C GLN A 150 -1.63 -12.45 -27.77
N ARG A 151 -0.83 -13.23 -27.02
CA ARG A 151 -0.95 -13.28 -25.54
C ARG A 151 -0.66 -11.93 -24.90
N THR A 152 0.39 -11.24 -25.35
CA THR A 152 0.71 -9.88 -24.89
C THR A 152 -0.43 -8.91 -25.20
N GLN A 153 -0.89 -8.86 -26.46
CA GLN A 153 -2.00 -7.98 -26.87
C GLN A 153 -3.27 -8.24 -26.05
N LYS A 154 -3.62 -9.52 -25.82
CA LYS A 154 -4.76 -9.89 -24.98
C LYS A 154 -4.61 -9.42 -23.54
N LYS A 155 -3.44 -9.60 -22.92
CA LYS A 155 -3.20 -9.20 -21.52
C LYS A 155 -3.35 -7.69 -21.34
N PHE A 156 -2.81 -6.89 -22.26
CA PHE A 156 -2.94 -5.42 -22.20
C PHE A 156 -4.38 -4.95 -22.48
N PHE A 157 -5.09 -5.60 -23.40
CA PHE A 157 -6.52 -5.39 -23.59
C PHE A 157 -7.32 -5.65 -22.31
N GLU A 158 -7.05 -6.76 -21.61
CA GLU A 158 -7.72 -7.11 -20.35
C GLU A 158 -7.44 -6.08 -19.25
N ARG A 159 -6.21 -5.53 -19.17
CA ARG A 159 -5.88 -4.40 -18.26
C ARG A 159 -6.74 -3.18 -18.57
N CYS A 160 -6.91 -2.83 -19.84
CA CYS A 160 -7.75 -1.69 -20.24
C CYS A 160 -9.23 -1.91 -19.86
N VAL A 161 -9.76 -3.11 -20.09
CA VAL A 161 -11.14 -3.46 -19.73
C VAL A 161 -11.34 -3.41 -18.21
N ALA A 162 -10.39 -3.95 -17.44
CA ALA A 162 -10.43 -3.90 -15.98
C ALA A 162 -10.37 -2.46 -15.46
N GLU A 163 -9.54 -1.62 -16.06
CA GLU A 163 -9.41 -0.21 -15.70
C GLU A 163 -10.68 0.58 -16.00
N ARG A 164 -11.26 0.40 -17.19
CA ARG A 164 -12.55 0.99 -17.54
C ARG A 164 -13.62 0.66 -16.50
N LYS A 165 -13.66 -0.57 -15.98
CA LYS A 165 -14.58 -0.96 -14.90
C LYS A 165 -14.35 -0.15 -13.63
N LYS A 166 -13.10 0.12 -13.24
CA LYS A 166 -12.78 0.96 -12.08
C LYS A 166 -13.25 2.41 -12.29
N ILE A 167 -12.96 2.97 -13.46
CA ILE A 167 -13.36 4.35 -13.80
C ILE A 167 -14.88 4.49 -13.80
N TRP A 168 -15.61 3.54 -14.40
CA TRP A 168 -17.08 3.51 -14.37
C TRP A 168 -17.65 3.39 -12.95
N THR A 169 -17.04 2.54 -12.12
CA THR A 169 -17.45 2.36 -10.72
C THR A 169 -17.27 3.67 -9.96
N TYR A 170 -16.13 4.35 -10.14
CA TYR A 170 -15.89 5.65 -9.53
C TYR A 170 -16.84 6.73 -10.06
N LYS A 171 -17.11 6.76 -11.37
CA LYS A 171 -18.11 7.66 -11.97
C LYS A 171 -19.48 7.49 -11.34
N ARG A 172 -19.91 6.25 -11.11
CA ARG A 172 -21.24 5.94 -10.59
C ARG A 172 -21.39 6.19 -9.09
N TYR A 173 -20.37 5.89 -8.29
CA TYR A 173 -20.51 5.84 -6.83
C TYR A 173 -19.55 6.79 -6.08
N GLY A 174 -18.42 7.19 -6.67
CA GLY A 174 -17.35 7.92 -5.98
C GLY A 174 -17.38 9.44 -6.15
N ILE A 175 -17.78 9.95 -7.33
CA ILE A 175 -17.68 11.38 -7.66
C ILE A 175 -18.43 12.26 -6.64
N LYS A 176 -19.67 11.93 -6.32
CA LYS A 176 -20.51 12.73 -5.40
C LYS A 176 -19.88 12.85 -4.01
N GLN A 177 -19.40 11.73 -3.47
CA GLN A 177 -18.73 11.70 -2.17
C GLN A 177 -17.45 12.54 -2.20
N ARG A 178 -16.64 12.42 -3.25
CA ARG A 178 -15.42 13.21 -3.40
C ARG A 178 -15.71 14.71 -3.55
N ALA A 179 -16.73 15.08 -4.32
CA ALA A 179 -17.15 16.46 -4.51
C ALA A 179 -17.56 17.12 -3.18
N LEU A 180 -18.27 16.39 -2.31
CA LEU A 180 -18.60 16.87 -0.95
C LEU A 180 -17.36 17.07 -0.08
N VAL A 181 -16.39 16.16 -0.15
CA VAL A 181 -15.13 16.29 0.60
C VAL A 181 -14.35 17.53 0.14
N LYS A 182 -14.27 17.79 -1.17
CA LYS A 182 -13.57 18.96 -1.72
C LYS A 182 -14.29 20.28 -1.41
N ALA A 183 -15.63 20.27 -1.39
CA ALA A 183 -16.43 21.41 -1.00
C ALA A 183 -16.29 21.76 0.49
N GLY A 184 -15.76 20.83 1.30
CA GLY A 184 -15.64 20.98 2.74
C GLY A 184 -14.73 22.14 3.16
N ALA A 185 -15.15 22.94 4.12
CA ALA A 185 -14.42 24.11 4.64
C ALA A 185 -13.06 23.75 5.28
N TYR A 186 -12.86 22.48 5.64
CA TYR A 186 -11.63 21.96 6.25
C TYR A 186 -10.78 21.11 5.29
N SER A 187 -11.11 21.05 4.00
CA SER A 187 -10.38 20.25 3.01
C SER A 187 -8.90 20.66 2.90
N ASP A 188 -8.61 21.95 3.04
CA ASP A 188 -7.28 22.51 2.81
C ASP A 188 -6.34 22.34 4.03
N MET A 189 -6.91 22.03 5.20
CA MET A 189 -6.16 21.91 6.46
C MET A 189 -5.32 20.61 6.50
N LEU A 190 -5.60 19.65 5.62
CA LEU A 190 -4.87 18.37 5.49
C LEU A 190 -3.76 18.38 4.42
N GLY A 191 -3.44 19.54 3.85
CA GLY A 191 -2.08 19.87 3.41
C GLY A 191 -1.41 18.99 2.35
N SER A 192 -2.16 18.34 1.44
CA SER A 192 -1.51 17.55 0.39
C SER A 192 -2.25 17.57 -0.95
N TRP A 193 -1.98 18.62 -1.73
CA TRP A 193 -2.37 18.76 -3.14
C TRP A 193 -2.08 17.50 -4.00
N TRP A 194 -1.01 16.76 -3.70
CA TRP A 194 -0.62 15.55 -4.42
C TRP A 194 -1.49 14.33 -4.03
N MET A 195 -1.88 14.19 -2.77
CA MET A 195 -2.86 13.19 -2.35
C MET A 195 -4.25 13.51 -2.92
N ASP A 196 -4.55 14.79 -3.11
CA ASP A 196 -5.80 15.25 -3.67
C ASP A 196 -6.02 14.78 -5.12
N ALA A 197 -4.96 14.77 -5.93
CA ALA A 197 -5.00 14.23 -7.29
C ALA A 197 -5.29 12.72 -7.32
N PHE A 198 -4.77 11.97 -6.34
CA PHE A 198 -5.00 10.53 -6.20
C PHE A 198 -6.47 10.22 -5.84
N TYR A 199 -7.06 10.97 -4.89
CA TYR A 199 -8.46 10.77 -4.51
C TYR A 199 -9.47 11.29 -5.53
N ASP A 200 -9.10 12.29 -6.33
CA ASP A 200 -9.92 12.79 -7.44
C ASP A 200 -10.08 11.74 -8.55
N ARG A 201 -9.09 10.85 -8.72
CA ARG A 201 -9.08 9.79 -9.73
C ARG A 201 -8.42 8.53 -9.17
N PRO A 202 -9.13 7.73 -8.34
CA PRO A 202 -8.57 6.62 -7.56
C PRO A 202 -8.44 5.34 -8.41
N TYR A 203 -7.77 5.46 -9.55
CA TYR A 203 -7.49 4.40 -10.52
C TYR A 203 -6.17 4.71 -11.23
N THR A 204 -5.63 3.76 -11.98
CA THR A 204 -4.25 3.74 -12.50
C THR A 204 -4.02 4.67 -13.70
N LEU A 205 -4.99 4.85 -14.60
CA LEU A 205 -4.86 5.69 -15.80
C LEU A 205 -4.29 7.11 -15.61
N PRO A 206 -4.71 7.92 -14.63
CA PRO A 206 -4.21 9.28 -14.44
C PRO A 206 -2.78 9.36 -13.88
N HIS A 207 -2.18 8.24 -13.47
CA HIS A 207 -0.85 8.22 -12.90
C HIS A 207 0.22 8.51 -13.96
N PHE A 208 1.32 9.11 -13.52
CA PHE A 208 2.45 9.42 -14.39
C PHE A 208 2.97 8.18 -15.12
N ARG A 209 3.07 8.27 -16.46
CA ARG A 209 3.55 7.19 -17.37
C ARG A 209 2.70 5.92 -17.36
N SER A 210 1.42 6.05 -17.05
CA SER A 210 0.47 4.92 -17.06
C SER A 210 0.28 4.31 -18.45
N GLU A 211 0.60 5.03 -19.53
CA GLU A 211 0.45 4.55 -20.91
C GLU A 211 1.16 3.20 -21.09
N ARG A 212 2.34 3.05 -20.48
CA ARG A 212 3.16 1.83 -20.53
C ARG A 212 2.50 0.60 -19.90
N TYR A 213 1.54 0.80 -19.02
CA TYR A 213 0.78 -0.28 -18.38
C TYR A 213 -0.40 -0.75 -19.25
N PHE A 214 -0.95 0.14 -20.09
CA PHE A 214 -2.13 -0.09 -20.92
C PHE A 214 -1.82 -0.33 -22.40
N ASP A 215 -0.69 0.16 -22.88
CA ASP A 215 -0.23 0.02 -24.26
C ASP A 215 0.97 -0.92 -24.35
N TYR A 216 0.78 -2.05 -25.03
CA TYR A 216 1.85 -3.03 -25.24
C TYR A 216 2.98 -2.52 -26.16
N GLU A 217 2.70 -1.50 -26.98
CA GLU A 217 3.71 -0.86 -27.83
C GLU A 217 4.63 0.05 -27.03
N GLU A 218 4.15 0.54 -25.88
CA GLU A 218 4.86 1.40 -24.95
C GLU A 218 5.62 0.64 -23.85
N ILE A 219 5.75 -0.70 -23.97
CA ILE A 219 6.56 -1.49 -23.02
C ILE A 219 7.95 -0.88 -22.91
N ASP A 220 8.34 -0.56 -21.67
CA ASP A 220 9.62 0.05 -21.38
C ASP A 220 10.74 -0.97 -21.53
N ARG A 221 11.57 -0.79 -22.56
CA ARG A 221 12.64 -1.74 -22.89
C ARG A 221 13.99 -1.40 -22.27
N ILE A 222 14.13 -0.29 -21.56
CA ILE A 222 15.45 0.28 -21.26
C ILE A 222 15.61 0.84 -19.85
N THR A 223 14.55 1.32 -19.20
CA THR A 223 14.69 2.07 -17.95
C THR A 223 15.35 1.25 -16.83
N HIS A 224 15.18 -0.07 -16.80
CA HIS A 224 15.85 -0.94 -15.83
C HIS A 224 17.38 -0.87 -15.94
N ARG A 225 17.92 -0.64 -17.14
CA ARG A 225 19.38 -0.47 -17.36
C ARG A 225 19.92 0.88 -16.92
N LEU A 226 19.04 1.84 -16.63
CA LEU A 226 19.38 3.23 -16.36
C LEU A 226 19.05 3.66 -14.93
N LEU A 227 18.63 2.75 -14.04
CA LEU A 227 18.20 3.08 -12.68
C LEU A 227 19.27 3.85 -11.87
N PRO A 228 20.58 3.53 -11.96
CA PRO A 228 21.62 4.27 -11.24
C PRO A 228 22.00 5.62 -11.87
N ILE A 229 21.47 5.96 -13.05
CA ILE A 229 21.90 7.10 -13.87
C ILE A 229 21.11 8.36 -13.50
N PRO A 230 21.75 9.56 -13.43
CA PRO A 230 21.03 10.82 -13.25
C PRO A 230 19.93 11.03 -14.29
N LEU A 231 18.74 11.46 -13.85
CA LEU A 231 17.51 11.49 -14.66
C LEU A 231 17.67 12.21 -16.01
N ARG A 232 18.36 13.36 -16.03
CA ARG A 232 18.62 14.12 -17.27
C ARG A 232 19.38 13.26 -18.28
N LYS A 233 20.47 12.64 -17.85
CA LYS A 233 21.29 11.79 -18.72
C LYS A 233 20.55 10.51 -19.12
N ALA A 234 19.78 9.92 -18.21
CA ALA A 234 18.95 8.76 -18.51
C ALA A 234 17.94 9.06 -19.64
N ASN A 235 17.32 10.25 -19.65
CA ASN A 235 16.41 10.65 -20.72
C ASN A 235 17.12 10.84 -22.08
N GLU A 236 18.33 11.41 -22.08
CA GLU A 236 19.15 11.52 -23.30
C GLU A 236 19.50 10.13 -23.86
N LEU A 237 20.00 9.23 -23.00
CA LEU A 237 20.40 7.88 -23.39
C LEU A 237 19.22 7.04 -23.91
N LYS A 238 17.99 7.27 -23.41
CA LYS A 238 16.78 6.63 -23.95
C LYS A 238 16.54 6.98 -25.42
N GLY A 239 16.86 8.20 -25.83
CA GLY A 239 16.80 8.62 -27.23
C GLY A 239 17.82 7.86 -28.06
N VAL A 240 19.07 7.82 -27.60
CA VAL A 240 20.19 7.16 -28.30
C VAL A 240 19.91 5.66 -28.52
N TYR A 241 19.41 4.95 -27.50
CA TYR A 241 19.12 3.52 -27.63
C TYR A 241 18.13 3.17 -28.74
N LYS A 242 17.19 4.06 -29.05
CA LYS A 242 16.21 3.83 -30.12
C LYS A 242 16.82 3.92 -31.52
N THR A 243 17.93 4.65 -31.67
CA THR A 243 18.54 4.94 -32.97
C THR A 243 19.88 4.22 -33.18
N ASP A 244 20.68 4.10 -32.13
CA ASP A 244 22.04 3.54 -32.16
C ASP A 244 22.37 2.88 -30.82
N LYS A 245 22.25 1.56 -30.78
CA LYS A 245 22.59 0.77 -29.58
C LYS A 245 24.08 0.78 -29.26
N GLN A 246 24.95 0.88 -30.27
CA GLN A 246 26.39 0.87 -30.06
C GLN A 246 26.83 2.16 -29.35
N SER A 247 26.38 3.32 -29.85
CA SER A 247 26.62 4.62 -29.20
C SER A 247 25.99 4.66 -27.81
N PHE A 248 24.80 4.09 -27.62
CA PHE A 248 24.19 3.98 -26.30
C PHE A 248 25.11 3.28 -25.29
N TYR A 249 25.64 2.11 -25.63
CA TYR A 249 26.51 1.35 -24.72
C TYR A 249 27.87 1.99 -24.52
N GLN A 250 28.43 2.67 -25.53
CA GLN A 250 29.65 3.46 -25.37
C GLN A 250 29.45 4.60 -24.36
N GLN A 251 28.31 5.29 -24.41
CA GLN A 251 28.01 6.37 -23.46
C GLN A 251 27.64 5.84 -22.07
N LEU A 252 26.97 4.69 -21.99
CA LEU A 252 26.58 4.08 -20.71
C LEU A 252 27.80 3.64 -19.90
N GLU A 253 28.87 3.20 -20.57
CA GLU A 253 30.14 2.74 -19.96
C GLU A 253 30.74 3.79 -19.00
N ALA A 254 30.56 5.09 -19.28
CA ALA A 254 31.05 6.17 -18.42
C ALA A 254 30.36 6.25 -17.04
N TYR A 255 29.21 5.60 -16.88
CA TYR A 255 28.42 5.63 -15.66
C TYR A 255 28.28 4.24 -15.03
N ILE A 256 28.11 3.22 -15.86
CA ILE A 256 28.03 1.82 -15.44
C ILE A 256 28.99 1.05 -16.33
N PRO A 257 30.28 0.98 -15.95
CA PRO A 257 31.24 0.16 -16.65
C PRO A 257 30.76 -1.30 -16.67
N ILE A 258 30.91 -1.98 -17.81
CA ILE A 258 30.39 -3.34 -17.97
C ILE A 258 31.05 -4.31 -16.99
N GLU A 259 32.32 -4.12 -16.71
CA GLU A 259 33.05 -4.92 -15.73
C GLU A 259 32.47 -4.75 -14.31
N GLN A 260 32.06 -3.54 -13.96
CA GLN A 260 31.40 -3.28 -12.68
C GLN A 260 30.03 -3.99 -12.62
N ALA A 261 29.28 -4.02 -13.73
CA ALA A 261 28.03 -4.75 -13.81
C ALA A 261 28.25 -6.27 -13.66
N ILE A 262 29.29 -6.83 -14.26
CA ILE A 262 29.67 -8.25 -14.14
C ILE A 262 30.07 -8.59 -12.69
N ILE A 263 30.90 -7.76 -12.07
CA ILE A 263 31.30 -7.93 -10.66
C ILE A 263 30.07 -7.88 -9.75
N SER A 264 29.18 -6.91 -9.97
CA SER A 264 27.95 -6.75 -9.20
C SER A 264 27.00 -7.94 -9.37
N MET A 265 26.87 -8.46 -10.59
CA MET A 265 26.09 -9.66 -10.89
C MET A 265 26.65 -10.87 -10.12
N LYS A 266 27.96 -11.12 -10.22
CA LYS A 266 28.62 -12.25 -9.56
C LYS A 266 28.47 -12.19 -8.05
N SER A 267 28.80 -11.04 -7.44
CA SER A 267 28.72 -10.88 -5.99
C SER A 267 27.27 -11.06 -5.51
N SER A 268 26.30 -10.46 -6.18
CA SER A 268 24.89 -10.53 -5.78
C SER A 268 24.33 -11.96 -5.86
N ILE A 269 24.76 -12.76 -6.85
CA ILE A 269 24.36 -14.17 -6.99
C ILE A 269 24.80 -15.02 -5.81
N ASP A 270 26.01 -14.80 -5.29
CA ASP A 270 26.49 -15.54 -4.12
C ASP A 270 25.64 -15.27 -2.88
N PHE A 271 25.05 -14.08 -2.82
CA PHE A 271 24.18 -13.66 -1.75
C PHE A 271 22.71 -14.07 -1.90
N LEU A 272 22.24 -14.59 -3.03
CA LEU A 272 20.85 -15.00 -3.17
C LEU A 272 20.57 -16.39 -2.56
N PRO A 273 19.41 -16.58 -1.91
CA PRO A 273 19.03 -17.89 -1.38
C PRO A 273 18.49 -18.81 -2.48
N PHE A 274 18.44 -20.11 -2.20
CA PHE A 274 17.89 -21.16 -3.08
C PHE A 274 18.57 -21.30 -4.46
N LEU A 275 19.68 -20.61 -4.69
CA LEU A 275 20.49 -20.87 -5.88
C LEU A 275 21.31 -22.13 -5.69
N SER A 276 21.09 -23.12 -6.56
CA SER A 276 21.87 -24.34 -6.56
C SER A 276 23.37 -24.03 -6.81
N PRO A 277 24.29 -24.85 -6.26
CA PRO A 277 25.72 -24.72 -6.54
C PRO A 277 26.03 -24.71 -8.04
N GLN A 278 25.27 -25.48 -8.83
CA GLN A 278 25.39 -25.51 -10.30
C GLN A 278 25.03 -24.16 -10.92
N ARG A 279 24.00 -23.46 -10.42
CA ARG A 279 23.64 -22.13 -10.92
C ARG A 279 24.73 -21.12 -10.62
N LYS A 280 25.29 -21.15 -9.41
CA LYS A 280 26.43 -20.28 -9.03
C LYS A 280 27.64 -20.53 -9.94
N ALA A 281 27.95 -21.79 -10.22
CA ALA A 281 29.02 -22.17 -11.16
C ALA A 281 28.76 -21.63 -12.59
N ILE A 282 27.51 -21.68 -13.09
CA ILE A 282 27.15 -21.09 -14.38
C ILE A 282 27.44 -19.58 -14.42
N PHE A 283 27.13 -18.84 -13.35
CA PHE A 283 27.46 -17.40 -13.30
C PHE A 283 28.97 -17.16 -13.26
N GLY A 284 29.75 -18.05 -12.64
CA GLY A 284 31.20 -18.05 -12.74
C GLY A 284 31.70 -18.19 -14.18
N GLU A 285 31.18 -19.19 -14.91
CA GLU A 285 31.50 -19.42 -16.32
C GLU A 285 31.13 -18.24 -17.21
N LEU A 286 29.97 -17.62 -16.96
CA LEU A 286 29.55 -16.40 -17.69
C LEU A 286 30.57 -15.27 -17.57
N VAL A 287 31.19 -15.09 -16.40
CA VAL A 287 32.22 -14.05 -16.22
C VAL A 287 33.43 -14.34 -17.11
N GLU A 288 33.91 -15.59 -17.12
CA GLU A 288 35.09 -15.97 -17.91
C GLU A 288 34.81 -15.89 -19.42
N LEU A 289 33.65 -16.39 -19.88
CA LEU A 289 33.25 -16.31 -21.30
C LEU A 289 33.22 -14.88 -21.82
N TYR A 290 32.74 -13.92 -21.02
CA TYR A 290 32.71 -12.52 -21.44
C TYR A 290 34.13 -11.93 -21.50
N ARG A 291 34.95 -12.17 -20.48
CA ARG A 291 36.33 -11.65 -20.39
C ARG A 291 37.25 -12.19 -21.47
N GLU A 292 37.06 -13.45 -21.85
CA GLU A 292 37.80 -14.10 -22.95
C GLU A 292 37.28 -13.71 -24.35
N GLY A 293 36.26 -12.86 -24.45
CA GLY A 293 35.68 -12.44 -25.73
C GLY A 293 34.83 -13.52 -26.42
N LYS A 294 34.45 -14.59 -25.71
CA LYS A 294 33.61 -15.69 -26.22
C LYS A 294 32.13 -15.30 -26.19
N PHE A 295 31.77 -14.22 -26.90
CA PHE A 295 30.45 -13.59 -26.79
C PHE A 295 29.26 -14.49 -27.19
N TYR A 296 29.38 -15.32 -28.22
CA TYR A 296 28.31 -16.28 -28.55
C TYR A 296 28.08 -17.31 -27.45
N GLY A 297 29.16 -17.83 -26.87
CA GLY A 297 29.10 -18.76 -25.73
C GLY A 297 28.46 -18.09 -24.51
N PHE A 298 28.89 -16.86 -24.21
CA PHE A 298 28.29 -16.04 -23.16
C PHE A 298 26.78 -15.89 -23.37
N TYR A 299 26.37 -15.37 -24.53
CA TYR A 299 24.97 -15.04 -24.79
C TYR A 299 24.07 -16.29 -24.75
N ALA A 300 24.53 -17.38 -25.35
CA ALA A 300 23.82 -18.66 -25.35
C ALA A 300 23.63 -19.23 -23.94
N LEU A 301 24.64 -19.08 -23.06
CA LEU A 301 24.56 -19.51 -21.68
C LEU A 301 23.73 -18.55 -20.80
N ALA A 302 23.81 -17.25 -21.06
CA ALA A 302 23.23 -16.18 -20.24
C ALA A 302 21.71 -16.05 -20.40
N VAL A 303 21.21 -16.09 -21.64
CA VAL A 303 19.78 -15.91 -21.95
C VAL A 303 18.88 -16.89 -21.19
N PRO A 304 19.17 -18.21 -21.11
CA PRO A 304 18.42 -19.14 -20.28
C PRO A 304 18.46 -18.84 -18.78
N GLN A 305 19.48 -18.13 -18.27
CA GLN A 305 19.58 -17.85 -16.84
C GLN A 305 18.53 -16.85 -16.37
N VAL A 306 18.04 -15.95 -17.23
CA VAL A 306 16.92 -15.06 -16.90
C VAL A 306 15.69 -15.90 -16.51
N GLU A 307 15.33 -16.90 -17.31
CA GLU A 307 14.24 -17.82 -16.96
C GLU A 307 14.56 -18.72 -15.78
N GLY A 308 15.82 -19.16 -15.66
CA GLY A 308 16.31 -19.91 -14.51
C GLY A 308 16.06 -19.17 -13.20
N LEU A 309 16.40 -17.88 -13.14
CA LEU A 309 16.18 -17.04 -11.96
C LEU A 309 14.69 -16.88 -11.65
N PHE A 310 13.83 -16.61 -12.63
CA PHE A 310 12.38 -16.56 -12.41
C PHE A 310 11.78 -17.90 -11.94
N THR A 311 12.38 -19.02 -12.34
CA THR A 311 12.00 -20.36 -11.86
C THR A 311 12.30 -20.50 -10.36
N GLU A 312 13.47 -20.06 -9.91
CA GLU A 312 13.83 -20.06 -8.49
C GLU A 312 12.96 -19.08 -7.68
N MET A 313 12.67 -17.89 -8.23
CA MET A 313 11.74 -16.95 -7.61
C MET A 313 10.35 -17.55 -7.41
N CYS A 314 9.83 -18.32 -8.39
CA CYS A 314 8.55 -19.01 -8.26
C CYS A 314 8.55 -19.96 -7.06
N ARG A 315 9.62 -20.76 -6.87
CA ARG A 315 9.75 -21.68 -5.72
C ARG A 315 9.66 -20.93 -4.40
N ILE A 316 10.41 -19.83 -4.28
CA ILE A 316 10.42 -18.99 -3.07
C ILE A 316 9.04 -18.38 -2.81
N CYS A 317 8.36 -17.93 -3.85
CA CYS A 317 7.01 -17.36 -3.75
C CYS A 317 5.91 -18.42 -3.48
N GLY A 318 6.28 -19.69 -3.29
CA GLY A 318 5.33 -20.80 -3.12
C GLY A 318 4.47 -21.03 -4.37
N LYS A 319 5.02 -20.74 -5.56
CA LYS A 319 4.35 -20.89 -6.86
C LYS A 319 4.91 -22.07 -7.64
N PRO A 320 4.12 -22.65 -8.56
CA PRO A 320 4.56 -23.77 -9.39
C PRO A 320 5.79 -23.36 -10.22
N ALA A 321 6.92 -24.03 -9.98
CA ALA A 321 8.17 -23.79 -10.70
C ALA A 321 8.16 -24.40 -12.12
N ASP A 322 7.26 -25.36 -12.35
CA ASP A 322 7.00 -26.06 -13.61
C ASP A 322 6.09 -25.28 -14.56
N ALA A 323 5.76 -24.02 -14.24
CA ALA A 323 5.10 -23.11 -15.17
C ALA A 323 5.79 -23.15 -16.54
N LYS A 324 5.01 -23.34 -17.60
CA LYS A 324 5.52 -23.81 -18.90
C LYS A 324 6.45 -22.83 -19.60
N SER A 325 6.34 -21.53 -19.30
CA SER A 325 7.09 -20.50 -20.03
C SER A 325 7.54 -19.36 -19.12
N LEU A 326 8.60 -18.66 -19.52
CA LEU A 326 9.08 -17.44 -18.86
C LEU A 326 7.95 -16.42 -18.58
N PRO A 327 7.07 -16.06 -19.55
CA PRO A 327 5.94 -15.18 -19.29
C PRO A 327 5.06 -15.61 -18.10
N ASP A 328 4.74 -16.90 -18.02
CA ASP A 328 3.90 -17.43 -16.94
C ASP A 328 4.61 -17.29 -15.58
N LYS A 329 5.92 -17.54 -15.53
CA LYS A 329 6.74 -17.38 -14.32
C LYS A 329 6.81 -15.92 -13.87
N VAL A 330 7.06 -14.99 -14.80
CA VAL A 330 7.08 -13.55 -14.48
C VAL A 330 5.72 -13.10 -13.92
N GLY A 331 4.62 -13.55 -14.52
CA GLY A 331 3.26 -13.28 -14.04
C GLY A 331 2.98 -13.81 -12.63
N LEU A 332 3.52 -14.98 -12.27
CA LEU A 332 3.39 -15.57 -10.94
C LEU A 332 4.21 -14.83 -9.87
N VAL A 333 5.35 -14.25 -10.24
CA VAL A 333 6.26 -13.53 -9.34
C VAL A 333 5.84 -12.06 -9.15
N THR A 334 5.26 -11.43 -10.17
CA THR A 334 4.88 -10.00 -10.16
C THR A 334 4.13 -9.52 -8.89
N PRO A 335 3.17 -10.28 -8.32
CA PRO A 335 2.46 -9.85 -7.09
C PRO A 335 3.36 -9.68 -5.87
N PHE A 336 4.55 -10.28 -5.86
CA PHE A 336 5.52 -10.23 -4.77
C PHE A 336 6.59 -9.14 -4.96
N CYS A 337 6.53 -8.39 -6.06
CA CYS A 337 7.48 -7.32 -6.35
C CYS A 337 6.91 -5.97 -5.92
N LYS A 338 7.57 -5.27 -4.97
CA LYS A 338 7.17 -3.90 -4.55
C LYS A 338 7.29 -2.88 -5.69
N ARG A 339 8.16 -3.14 -6.67
CA ARG A 339 8.34 -2.34 -7.89
C ARG A 339 8.01 -3.22 -9.09
N SER A 340 7.00 -2.82 -9.87
CA SER A 340 6.60 -3.51 -11.11
C SER A 340 7.33 -3.02 -12.35
N THR A 341 8.16 -1.98 -12.21
CA THR A 341 8.90 -1.39 -13.34
C THR A 341 9.85 -2.43 -13.94
N GLY A 342 9.64 -2.78 -15.21
CA GLY A 342 10.47 -3.76 -15.91
C GLY A 342 9.88 -5.18 -16.00
N MET A 343 8.84 -5.52 -15.23
CA MET A 343 8.25 -6.87 -15.32
C MET A 343 7.63 -7.15 -16.69
N ASP A 344 6.95 -6.17 -17.29
CA ASP A 344 6.39 -6.31 -18.65
C ASP A 344 7.49 -6.53 -19.71
N TYR A 345 8.69 -5.99 -19.51
CA TYR A 345 9.83 -6.27 -20.38
C TYR A 345 10.21 -7.75 -20.33
N PHE A 346 10.38 -8.32 -19.13
CA PHE A 346 10.72 -9.73 -18.97
C PHE A 346 9.59 -10.68 -19.36
N GLU A 347 8.33 -10.25 -19.18
CA GLU A 347 7.17 -11.07 -19.51
C GLU A 347 6.89 -11.12 -21.02
N HIS A 348 7.11 -10.01 -21.74
CA HIS A 348 6.60 -9.86 -23.10
C HIS A 348 7.66 -9.55 -24.15
N HIS A 349 8.71 -8.80 -23.80
CA HIS A 349 9.73 -8.40 -24.76
C HIS A 349 10.93 -9.37 -24.79
N PHE A 350 11.52 -9.67 -23.63
CA PHE A 350 12.67 -10.57 -23.51
C PHE A 350 12.44 -11.96 -24.13
N PRO A 351 11.27 -12.62 -23.97
CA PRO A 351 11.03 -13.92 -24.59
C PRO A 351 11.16 -13.90 -26.12
N HIS A 352 10.81 -12.77 -26.77
CA HIS A 352 10.97 -12.60 -28.21
C HIS A 352 12.44 -12.55 -28.61
N GLN A 353 13.26 -11.79 -27.86
CA GLN A 353 14.70 -11.72 -28.08
C GLN A 353 15.36 -13.09 -27.92
N ARG A 354 15.03 -13.81 -26.83
CA ARG A 354 15.49 -15.17 -26.58
C ARG A 354 15.14 -16.12 -27.72
N ASN A 355 13.87 -16.18 -28.10
CA ASN A 355 13.40 -17.15 -29.10
C ASN A 355 14.03 -16.89 -30.46
N ARG A 356 14.20 -15.61 -30.83
CA ARG A 356 14.89 -15.24 -32.07
C ARG A 356 16.33 -15.77 -32.08
N PHE A 357 17.09 -15.56 -31.01
CA PHE A 357 18.46 -16.07 -30.93
C PHE A 357 18.54 -17.60 -30.99
N LEU A 358 17.68 -18.30 -30.25
CA LEU A 358 17.67 -19.78 -30.22
C LEU A 358 17.30 -20.41 -31.57
N HIS A 359 16.45 -19.74 -32.36
CA HIS A 359 16.01 -20.28 -33.65
C HIS A 359 16.86 -19.81 -34.84
N TYR A 360 17.42 -18.61 -34.80
CA TYR A 360 18.04 -17.96 -35.96
C TYR A 360 19.45 -17.42 -35.70
N GLY A 361 19.97 -17.52 -34.47
CA GLY A 361 21.23 -16.87 -34.08
C GLY A 361 21.11 -15.36 -34.00
N THR A 362 22.20 -14.65 -34.31
CA THR A 362 22.18 -13.19 -34.44
C THR A 362 21.76 -12.78 -35.85
N ASP A 363 21.01 -11.70 -35.96
CA ASP A 363 20.80 -11.06 -37.25
C ASP A 363 22.10 -10.38 -37.71
N SER A 364 22.30 -10.30 -39.03
CA SER A 364 23.38 -9.55 -39.68
C SER A 364 23.51 -8.09 -39.22
N THR A 365 22.45 -7.51 -38.66
CA THR A 365 22.39 -6.14 -38.15
C THR A 365 22.66 -6.02 -36.64
N GLU A 366 22.85 -7.13 -35.93
CA GLU A 366 23.04 -7.14 -34.48
C GLU A 366 24.44 -7.59 -34.08
N ASP A 367 25.17 -6.70 -33.41
CA ASP A 367 26.46 -7.01 -32.81
C ASP A 367 26.27 -7.89 -31.56
N ILE A 368 26.83 -9.11 -31.59
CA ILE A 368 26.77 -10.05 -30.47
C ILE A 368 27.34 -9.47 -29.18
N GLN A 369 28.35 -8.60 -29.25
CA GLN A 369 28.92 -7.97 -28.08
C GLN A 369 27.92 -7.01 -27.42
N ILE A 370 27.16 -6.27 -28.23
CA ILE A 370 26.08 -5.40 -27.74
C ILE A 370 24.96 -6.22 -27.10
N LEU A 371 24.59 -7.35 -27.70
CA LEU A 371 23.60 -8.26 -27.14
C LEU A 371 24.07 -8.84 -25.78
N CYS A 372 25.36 -9.18 -25.64
CA CYS A 372 25.94 -9.59 -24.36
C CYS A 372 25.78 -8.49 -23.30
N LYS A 373 26.08 -7.23 -23.64
CA LYS A 373 25.88 -6.10 -22.72
C LYS A 373 24.41 -5.94 -22.32
N GLU A 374 23.47 -6.07 -23.26
CA GLU A 374 22.03 -6.06 -22.97
C GLU A 374 21.64 -7.10 -21.91
N VAL A 375 22.09 -8.35 -22.11
CA VAL A 375 21.76 -9.45 -21.21
C VAL A 375 22.47 -9.35 -19.86
N ILE A 376 23.68 -8.80 -19.78
CA ILE A 376 24.34 -8.52 -18.49
C ILE A 376 23.46 -7.59 -17.64
N HIS A 377 22.99 -6.48 -18.20
CA HIS A 377 22.11 -5.58 -17.46
C HIS A 377 20.75 -6.20 -17.14
N ASP A 378 20.23 -7.08 -18.01
CA ASP A 378 19.01 -7.84 -17.73
C ASP A 378 19.19 -8.78 -16.54
N LEU A 379 20.31 -9.51 -16.48
CA LEU A 379 20.63 -10.39 -15.36
C LEU A 379 20.80 -9.61 -14.05
N VAL A 380 21.49 -8.46 -14.09
CA VAL A 380 21.62 -7.57 -12.93
C VAL A 380 20.23 -7.16 -12.40
N GLU A 381 19.33 -6.71 -13.28
CA GLU A 381 17.98 -6.32 -12.86
C GLU A 381 17.19 -7.51 -12.30
N VAL A 382 17.25 -8.68 -12.93
CA VAL A 382 16.54 -9.89 -12.45
C VAL A 382 17.05 -10.30 -11.07
N ILE A 383 18.35 -10.18 -10.80
CA ILE A 383 18.94 -10.42 -9.47
C ILE A 383 18.44 -9.38 -8.45
N VAL A 384 18.35 -8.10 -8.85
CA VAL A 384 17.78 -7.04 -7.99
C VAL A 384 16.30 -7.32 -7.68
N ILE A 385 15.52 -7.76 -8.67
CA ILE A 385 14.13 -8.18 -8.47
C ILE A 385 14.06 -9.34 -7.47
N PHE A 386 14.93 -10.36 -7.64
CA PHE A 386 14.99 -11.52 -6.75
C PHE A 386 15.23 -11.07 -5.31
N ASN A 387 16.28 -10.27 -5.10
CA ASN A 387 16.66 -9.84 -3.77
C ASN A 387 15.59 -8.96 -3.10
N ASN A 388 14.69 -8.35 -3.88
CA ASN A 388 13.65 -7.45 -3.38
C ASN A 388 12.23 -8.06 -3.37
N LEU A 389 12.11 -9.39 -3.50
CA LEU A 389 10.84 -10.08 -3.31
C LEU A 389 10.30 -9.86 -1.89
N ASP A 390 9.02 -9.51 -1.80
CA ASP A 390 8.29 -9.27 -0.55
C ASP A 390 7.67 -10.57 -0.03
N VAL A 391 8.54 -11.44 0.48
CA VAL A 391 8.19 -12.78 0.97
C VAL A 391 8.95 -13.10 2.25
N ASP A 392 8.31 -13.80 3.17
CA ASP A 392 8.86 -14.09 4.51
C ASP A 392 10.23 -14.77 4.44
N THR A 393 10.41 -15.68 3.50
CA THR A 393 11.67 -16.39 3.23
C THR A 393 12.81 -15.44 2.92
N MET A 394 12.53 -14.39 2.15
CA MET A 394 13.53 -13.39 1.79
C MET A 394 13.84 -12.44 2.95
N HIS A 395 12.82 -12.06 3.71
CA HIS A 395 13.02 -11.29 4.94
C HIS A 395 13.84 -12.06 5.98
N LEU A 396 13.51 -13.33 6.22
CA LEU A 396 14.25 -14.19 7.14
C LEU A 396 15.71 -14.32 6.72
N PHE A 397 15.93 -14.59 5.45
CA PHE A 397 17.26 -14.80 4.92
C PHE A 397 18.15 -13.54 5.01
N LYS A 398 17.60 -12.35 4.74
CA LYS A 398 18.31 -11.08 4.95
C LYS A 398 18.64 -10.87 6.43
N LEU A 399 17.71 -11.18 7.32
CA LEU A 399 17.86 -11.05 8.76
C LEU A 399 19.00 -11.94 9.27
N ILE A 400 19.01 -13.24 8.92
CA ILE A 400 20.05 -14.18 9.39
C ILE A 400 21.46 -13.87 8.87
N ARG A 401 21.57 -13.20 7.70
CA ARG A 401 22.86 -12.84 7.08
C ARG A 401 23.41 -11.52 7.54
N LYS A 402 22.54 -10.55 7.87
CA LYS A 402 22.98 -9.23 8.32
C LYS A 402 23.72 -9.30 9.66
N ARG A 403 23.22 -10.09 10.62
CA ARG A 403 23.84 -10.35 11.95
C ARG A 403 24.35 -9.08 12.64
N ASP A 404 23.55 -8.03 12.61
CA ASP A 404 23.93 -6.73 13.15
C ASP A 404 23.28 -6.54 14.51
N HIS A 405 24.09 -6.58 15.57
CA HIS A 405 23.64 -6.37 16.95
C HIS A 405 23.06 -4.96 17.17
N SER A 406 23.44 -3.97 16.36
CA SER A 406 22.88 -2.61 16.48
C SER A 406 21.48 -2.48 15.88
N GLU A 407 21.10 -3.41 15.01
CA GLU A 407 19.77 -3.40 14.36
C GLU A 407 18.88 -4.58 14.78
N PHE A 408 19.43 -5.61 15.41
CA PHE A 408 18.71 -6.76 15.94
C PHE A 408 19.07 -6.94 17.41
N HIS A 409 18.30 -6.30 18.29
CA HIS A 409 18.52 -6.38 19.73
C HIS A 409 17.23 -6.30 20.56
N SER A 410 16.09 -6.01 19.93
CA SER A 410 14.84 -5.82 20.67
C SER A 410 13.98 -7.09 20.68
N ILE A 411 13.01 -7.13 21.61
CA ILE A 411 11.99 -8.18 21.62
C ILE A 411 11.14 -8.19 20.34
N LYS A 412 10.99 -7.02 19.69
CA LYS A 412 10.24 -6.88 18.44
C LYS A 412 10.96 -7.63 17.32
N ASP A 413 12.29 -7.53 17.28
CA ASP A 413 13.14 -8.21 16.30
C ASP A 413 13.11 -9.73 16.53
N LEU A 414 13.23 -10.17 17.78
CA LEU A 414 13.09 -11.58 18.16
C LEU A 414 11.70 -12.13 17.79
N SER A 415 10.64 -11.36 18.05
CA SER A 415 9.27 -11.71 17.69
C SER A 415 9.11 -11.83 16.17
N LEU A 416 9.66 -10.87 15.40
CA LEU A 416 9.67 -10.90 13.94
C LEU A 416 10.44 -12.12 13.42
N PHE A 417 11.61 -12.43 13.97
CA PHE A 417 12.39 -13.62 13.64
C PHE A 417 11.57 -14.90 13.84
N ILE A 418 10.92 -15.07 15.00
CA ILE A 418 10.09 -16.26 15.28
C ILE A 418 8.93 -16.35 14.29
N LYS A 419 8.26 -15.23 13.96
CA LYS A 419 7.18 -15.20 12.97
C LYS A 419 7.66 -15.70 11.61
N LEU A 420 8.76 -15.12 11.12
CA LEU A 420 9.34 -15.45 9.83
C LEU A 420 9.81 -16.91 9.80
N TYR A 421 10.54 -17.34 10.83
CA TYR A 421 10.99 -18.73 10.98
C TYR A 421 9.81 -19.72 10.92
N LEU A 422 8.76 -19.49 11.71
CA LEU A 422 7.60 -20.38 11.74
C LEU A 422 6.86 -20.42 10.40
N SER A 423 6.72 -19.27 9.73
CA SER A 423 6.09 -19.16 8.42
C SER A 423 6.87 -19.96 7.36
N VAL A 424 8.19 -19.76 7.31
CA VAL A 424 9.07 -20.47 6.38
C VAL A 424 9.09 -21.97 6.68
N SER A 425 9.29 -22.38 7.93
CA SER A 425 9.36 -23.80 8.29
C SER A 425 8.07 -24.53 7.95
N ALA A 426 6.90 -23.88 8.08
CA ALA A 426 5.63 -24.46 7.67
C ALA A 426 5.52 -24.68 6.15
N SER A 427 6.27 -23.93 5.35
CA SER A 427 6.34 -24.10 3.89
C SER A 427 7.38 -25.13 3.42
N GLY A 428 8.19 -25.69 4.34
CA GLY A 428 9.30 -26.60 4.00
C GLY A 428 10.51 -25.92 3.36
N GLN A 429 10.51 -24.59 3.27
CA GLN A 429 11.59 -23.83 2.62
C GLN A 429 12.83 -23.63 3.51
N SER A 430 12.72 -23.90 4.82
CA SER A 430 13.81 -23.74 5.79
C SER A 430 14.99 -24.68 5.55
N ASP A 431 14.74 -25.83 4.93
CA ASP A 431 15.74 -26.88 4.73
C ASP A 431 16.94 -26.42 3.87
N HIS A 432 16.73 -25.41 3.03
CA HIS A 432 17.74 -24.88 2.12
C HIS A 432 18.82 -24.02 2.77
N TYR A 433 18.60 -23.57 4.01
CA TYR A 433 19.54 -22.75 4.77
C TYR A 433 19.55 -23.17 6.24
N LEU A 434 19.32 -24.47 6.46
CA LEU A 434 19.24 -25.05 7.79
C LEU A 434 20.53 -24.80 8.59
N ASP A 435 21.69 -24.84 7.93
CA ASP A 435 22.98 -24.58 8.55
C ASP A 435 23.11 -23.11 8.98
N GLU A 436 22.91 -22.14 8.08
CA GLU A 436 22.97 -20.71 8.45
C GLU A 436 21.91 -20.33 9.49
N LEU A 437 20.73 -20.96 9.44
CA LEU A 437 19.64 -20.74 10.38
C LEU A 437 19.96 -21.32 11.76
N ASN A 438 20.53 -22.53 11.81
CA ASN A 438 20.96 -23.14 13.06
C ASN A 438 22.13 -22.36 13.67
N ASP A 439 23.08 -21.92 12.86
CA ASP A 439 24.18 -21.06 13.30
C ASP A 439 23.65 -19.75 13.89
N PHE A 440 22.69 -19.10 13.21
CA PHE A 440 22.02 -17.90 13.73
C PHE A 440 21.30 -18.16 15.06
N ARG A 441 20.54 -19.26 15.17
CA ARG A 441 19.79 -19.63 16.38
C ARG A 441 20.68 -20.03 17.56
N ARG A 442 21.82 -20.66 17.31
CA ARG A 442 22.70 -21.21 18.35
C ARG A 442 23.79 -20.25 18.80
N ILE A 443 24.22 -19.34 17.93
CA ILE A 443 25.34 -18.44 18.20
C ILE A 443 24.87 -17.00 18.35
N PHE A 444 24.13 -16.48 17.36
CA PHE A 444 23.77 -15.05 17.34
C PHE A 444 22.63 -14.72 18.31
N ILE A 445 21.54 -15.49 18.26
CA ILE A 445 20.34 -15.25 19.06
C ILE A 445 20.61 -15.25 20.58
N PRO A 446 21.36 -16.19 21.17
CA PRO A 446 21.62 -16.18 22.61
C PRO A 446 22.30 -14.90 23.09
N ASN A 447 23.21 -14.32 22.28
CA ASN A 447 23.95 -13.11 22.65
C ASN A 447 23.09 -11.85 22.73
N VAL A 448 21.90 -11.83 22.12
CA VAL A 448 20.97 -10.70 22.18
C VAL A 448 19.76 -10.97 23.06
N LEU A 449 19.52 -12.25 23.39
CA LEU A 449 18.31 -12.69 24.05
C LEU A 449 18.27 -12.25 25.52
N ASP A 450 19.40 -12.33 26.22
CA ASP A 450 19.48 -12.05 27.64
C ASP A 450 19.16 -10.57 27.92
N ASP A 451 19.78 -9.65 27.19
CA ASP A 451 19.51 -8.21 27.29
C ASP A 451 18.05 -7.90 26.92
N ALA A 452 17.57 -8.42 25.78
CA ALA A 452 16.21 -8.18 25.31
C ALA A 452 15.14 -8.70 26.29
N VAL A 453 15.39 -9.83 26.96
CA VAL A 453 14.49 -10.40 27.98
C VAL A 453 14.59 -9.63 29.29
N GLY A 454 15.78 -9.19 29.67
CA GLY A 454 15.99 -8.35 30.85
C GLY A 454 15.22 -7.03 30.79
N GLU A 455 15.19 -6.40 29.61
CA GLU A 455 14.41 -5.18 29.36
C GLU A 455 12.90 -5.37 29.61
N LEU A 456 12.34 -6.55 29.31
CA LEU A 456 10.90 -6.81 29.45
C LEU A 456 10.36 -6.66 30.87
N ILE A 457 11.22 -6.88 31.88
CA ILE A 457 10.83 -6.76 33.29
C ILE A 457 10.35 -5.33 33.59
N THR A 458 10.95 -4.32 32.95
CA THR A 458 10.56 -2.92 33.13
C THR A 458 9.65 -2.43 32.02
N GLU A 459 9.82 -2.93 30.79
CA GLU A 459 9.05 -2.51 29.62
C GLU A 459 7.56 -2.90 29.72
N ILE A 460 7.24 -4.15 30.12
CA ILE A 460 5.85 -4.61 30.19
C ILE A 460 5.01 -3.76 31.16
N PRO A 461 5.42 -3.54 32.43
CA PRO A 461 4.70 -2.65 33.33
C PRO A 461 4.54 -1.23 32.77
N SER A 462 5.58 -0.68 32.14
CA SER A 462 5.54 0.67 31.55
C SER A 462 4.50 0.76 30.44
N ILE A 463 4.50 -0.18 29.49
CA ILE A 463 3.53 -0.20 28.39
C ILE A 463 2.10 -0.39 28.93
N LEU A 464 1.92 -1.25 29.92
CA LEU A 464 0.60 -1.45 30.54
C LEU A 464 0.12 -0.20 31.28
N ALA A 465 1.02 0.58 31.89
CA ALA A 465 0.70 1.86 32.53
C ALA A 465 0.25 2.93 31.51
N GLU A 466 0.58 2.79 30.22
CA GLU A 466 0.05 3.65 29.17
C GLU A 466 -1.34 3.19 28.69
N ILE A 467 -1.58 1.88 28.62
CA ILE A 467 -2.80 1.29 28.06
C ILE A 467 -3.95 1.27 29.07
N ILE A 468 -3.69 0.77 30.28
CA ILE A 468 -4.74 0.46 31.28
C ILE A 468 -5.50 1.72 31.70
N PRO A 469 -4.86 2.86 32.02
CA PRO A 469 -5.60 4.07 32.39
C PRO A 469 -6.55 4.56 31.30
N VAL A 470 -6.15 4.45 30.03
CA VAL A 470 -7.01 4.81 28.90
C VAL A 470 -8.24 3.90 28.84
N ILE A 471 -8.07 2.60 29.07
CA ILE A 471 -9.17 1.64 29.14
C ILE A 471 -10.09 1.97 30.33
N ASP A 472 -9.52 2.25 31.50
CA ASP A 472 -10.26 2.52 32.74
C ASP A 472 -11.10 3.81 32.69
N VAL A 473 -10.65 4.84 31.98
CA VAL A 473 -11.46 6.04 31.69
C VAL A 473 -12.79 5.68 31.03
N TYR A 474 -12.83 4.64 30.20
CA TYR A 474 -14.07 4.20 29.56
C TYR A 474 -14.81 3.16 30.38
N LEU A 475 -14.11 2.20 31.00
CA LEU A 475 -14.74 1.17 31.83
C LEU A 475 -15.42 1.77 33.08
N SER A 476 -14.88 2.84 33.66
CA SER A 476 -15.47 3.54 34.80
C SER A 476 -16.88 4.07 34.52
N ARG A 477 -17.22 4.36 33.26
CA ARG A 477 -18.60 4.72 32.84
C ARG A 477 -19.61 3.60 33.09
N ASN A 478 -19.13 2.36 33.16
CA ASN A 478 -19.89 1.16 33.45
C ASN A 478 -19.55 0.59 34.86
N SER A 479 -18.97 1.42 35.73
CA SER A 479 -18.62 1.12 37.12
C SER A 479 -17.79 -0.16 37.28
N ILE A 480 -16.81 -0.36 36.39
CA ILE A 480 -15.86 -1.48 36.44
C ILE A 480 -14.46 -0.95 36.12
N SER A 481 -13.42 -1.58 36.67
CA SER A 481 -12.03 -1.37 36.26
C SER A 481 -11.50 -2.54 35.43
N PHE A 482 -10.37 -2.35 34.77
CA PHE A 482 -9.71 -3.36 33.97
C PHE A 482 -9.33 -4.61 34.79
N ASP A 483 -8.88 -4.42 36.03
CA ASP A 483 -8.54 -5.53 36.94
C ASP A 483 -9.76 -6.38 37.28
N GLN A 484 -10.90 -5.73 37.51
CA GLN A 484 -12.18 -6.38 37.81
C GLN A 484 -12.86 -6.99 36.59
N LEU A 485 -12.39 -6.68 35.37
CA LEU A 485 -13.00 -7.13 34.14
C LEU A 485 -12.71 -8.62 33.87
N GLY A 486 -13.74 -9.47 34.04
CA GLY A 486 -13.69 -10.89 33.65
C GLY A 486 -13.85 -11.09 32.14
N LEU A 487 -13.13 -12.07 31.57
CA LEU A 487 -13.17 -12.38 30.12
C LEU A 487 -14.56 -12.74 29.61
N ASN A 488 -15.37 -13.42 30.43
CA ASN A 488 -16.73 -13.87 30.10
C ASN A 488 -17.78 -12.75 30.13
N VAL A 489 -17.46 -11.59 30.70
CA VAL A 489 -18.40 -10.47 30.85
C VAL A 489 -18.05 -9.26 29.99
N VAL A 490 -16.93 -9.29 29.26
CA VAL A 490 -16.44 -8.17 28.44
C VAL A 490 -17.53 -7.63 27.53
N ASP A 491 -18.20 -8.49 26.75
CA ASP A 491 -19.23 -8.07 25.79
C ASP A 491 -20.36 -7.26 26.42
N LYS A 492 -20.79 -7.65 27.63
CA LYS A 492 -21.85 -6.98 28.38
C LYS A 492 -21.34 -5.67 28.98
N LYS A 493 -20.10 -5.65 29.45
CA LYS A 493 -19.49 -4.53 30.19
C LYS A 493 -18.93 -3.43 29.30
N ILE A 494 -18.79 -3.65 27.99
CA ILE A 494 -18.36 -2.59 27.06
C ILE A 494 -19.50 -2.03 26.20
N VAL A 495 -20.75 -2.44 26.46
CA VAL A 495 -21.93 -1.86 25.79
C VAL A 495 -21.95 -0.34 26.02
N GLY A 496 -22.18 0.42 24.95
CA GLY A 496 -22.19 1.89 24.98
C GLY A 496 -20.81 2.56 24.85
N ILE A 497 -19.70 1.86 25.11
CA ILE A 497 -18.33 2.42 25.01
C ILE A 497 -17.48 1.83 23.87
N LYS A 498 -17.96 0.78 23.17
CA LYS A 498 -17.23 0.08 22.09
C LYS A 498 -16.56 1.01 21.08
N LYS A 499 -17.30 1.98 20.55
CA LYS A 499 -16.82 2.89 19.50
C LYS A 499 -15.71 3.82 20.00
N SER A 500 -15.86 4.37 21.21
CA SER A 500 -14.86 5.25 21.81
C SER A 500 -13.58 4.48 22.16
N LEU A 501 -13.73 3.28 22.73
CA LEU A 501 -12.60 2.42 23.07
C LEU A 501 -11.82 2.00 21.82
N LYS A 502 -12.53 1.60 20.74
CA LYS A 502 -11.91 1.35 19.43
C LYS A 502 -11.11 2.55 18.93
N SER A 503 -11.70 3.74 19.00
CA SER A 503 -11.00 4.97 18.59
C SER A 503 -9.73 5.20 19.40
N SER A 504 -9.77 5.04 20.73
CA SER A 504 -8.57 5.16 21.57
C SER A 504 -7.52 4.10 21.24
N PHE A 505 -7.90 2.86 20.95
CA PHE A 505 -6.96 1.83 20.50
C PHE A 505 -6.29 2.17 19.15
N GLN A 506 -7.00 2.84 18.26
CA GLN A 506 -6.48 3.20 16.94
C GLN A 506 -5.57 4.43 16.96
N TYR A 507 -5.78 5.36 17.91
CA TYR A 507 -5.09 6.65 17.90
C TYR A 507 -4.19 6.89 19.12
N GLN A 508 -4.60 6.48 20.31
CA GLN A 508 -3.87 6.74 21.57
C GLN A 508 -2.99 5.57 21.96
N CYS A 509 -3.49 4.34 21.85
CA CYS A 509 -2.77 3.14 22.30
C CYS A 509 -2.12 2.35 21.15
N GLN A 510 -2.07 2.87 19.93
CA GLN A 510 -1.68 2.07 18.76
C GLN A 510 -0.28 1.45 18.90
N GLN A 511 0.71 2.26 19.27
CA GLN A 511 2.09 1.79 19.44
C GLN A 511 2.26 0.90 20.68
N PRO A 512 1.77 1.29 21.89
CA PRO A 512 1.77 0.39 23.05
C PRO A 512 1.12 -0.98 22.78
N LEU A 513 0.00 -1.00 22.05
CA LEU A 513 -0.66 -2.25 21.70
C LEU A 513 0.21 -3.10 20.77
N ARG A 514 0.84 -2.53 19.74
CA ARG A 514 1.78 -3.26 18.87
C ARG A 514 2.88 -3.94 19.67
N ASP A 515 3.42 -3.23 20.65
CA ASP A 515 4.53 -3.70 21.48
C ASP A 515 4.08 -4.88 22.36
N ILE A 516 2.91 -4.78 22.99
CA ILE A 516 2.29 -5.90 23.73
C ILE A 516 2.05 -7.12 22.84
N TYR A 517 1.59 -6.93 21.60
CA TYR A 517 1.39 -8.05 20.67
C TYR A 517 2.71 -8.70 20.27
N ALA A 518 3.78 -7.93 20.04
CA ALA A 518 5.11 -8.46 19.75
C ALA A 518 5.65 -9.28 20.93
N ILE A 519 5.58 -8.73 22.15
CA ILE A 519 6.01 -9.38 23.41
C ILE A 519 5.22 -10.66 23.64
N LYS A 520 3.89 -10.59 23.63
CA LYS A 520 3.02 -11.76 23.81
C LYS A 520 3.33 -12.85 22.79
N TYR A 521 3.52 -12.47 21.52
CA TYR A 521 3.83 -13.43 20.47
C TYR A 521 5.16 -14.14 20.74
N PHE A 522 6.21 -13.40 21.12
CA PHE A 522 7.49 -13.96 21.52
C PHE A 522 7.32 -14.91 22.71
N LEU A 523 6.75 -14.46 23.83
CA LEU A 523 6.58 -15.24 25.05
C LEU A 523 5.78 -16.53 24.81
N THR A 524 4.83 -16.52 23.86
CA THR A 524 4.02 -17.71 23.53
C THR A 524 4.74 -18.68 22.59
N ASN A 525 5.66 -18.21 21.74
CA ASN A 525 6.23 -19.01 20.65
C ASN A 525 7.74 -19.23 20.73
N TYR A 526 8.43 -18.70 21.75
CA TYR A 526 9.89 -18.83 21.88
C TYR A 526 10.39 -20.28 21.81
N LYS A 527 9.69 -21.24 22.43
CA LYS A 527 10.05 -22.68 22.36
C LYS A 527 10.04 -23.26 20.95
N LYS A 528 9.28 -22.65 20.02
CA LYS A 528 9.21 -23.12 18.65
C LYS A 528 10.28 -22.47 17.77
N GLY A 529 10.66 -21.22 18.03
CA GLY A 529 11.60 -20.47 17.19
C GLY A 529 13.05 -20.50 17.67
N LEU A 530 13.29 -20.62 18.97
CA LEU A 530 14.63 -20.62 19.57
C LEU A 530 15.21 -22.03 19.68
N ASP A 531 16.53 -22.16 19.76
CA ASP A 531 17.17 -23.40 20.21
C ASP A 531 17.30 -23.35 21.73
N ILE A 532 16.38 -24.01 22.44
CA ILE A 532 16.30 -23.93 23.91
C ILE A 532 17.56 -24.51 24.58
N GLY A 533 18.30 -25.39 23.90
CA GLY A 533 19.55 -25.95 24.44
C GLY A 533 20.69 -24.93 24.54
N THR A 534 20.58 -23.78 23.87
CA THR A 534 21.61 -22.73 23.89
C THR A 534 21.22 -21.50 24.71
N VAL A 535 20.04 -21.51 25.35
CA VAL A 535 19.56 -20.38 26.18
C VAL A 535 19.85 -20.66 27.64
N SER A 536 20.28 -19.64 28.39
CA SER A 536 20.55 -19.76 29.83
C SER A 536 19.28 -20.13 30.61
N ALA A 537 19.43 -20.92 31.68
CA ALA A 537 18.31 -21.31 32.52
C ALA A 537 17.61 -20.11 33.20
N GLU A 538 18.38 -19.06 33.50
CA GLU A 538 17.88 -17.81 34.08
C GLU A 538 16.96 -17.05 33.10
N THR A 539 17.40 -16.89 31.86
CA THR A 539 16.61 -16.25 30.80
C THR A 539 15.34 -17.04 30.51
N LEU A 540 15.42 -18.37 30.43
CA LEU A 540 14.24 -19.23 30.28
C LEU A 540 13.27 -19.07 31.46
N GLY A 541 13.78 -19.06 32.69
CA GLY A 541 12.99 -18.83 33.90
C GLY A 541 12.27 -17.48 33.87
N THR A 542 12.95 -16.43 33.41
CA THR A 542 12.38 -15.08 33.26
C THR A 542 11.27 -15.06 32.22
N ILE A 543 11.48 -15.67 31.04
CA ILE A 543 10.44 -15.78 30.00
C ILE A 543 9.19 -16.50 30.55
N GLU A 544 9.38 -17.64 31.24
CA GLU A 544 8.28 -18.42 31.79
C GLU A 544 7.53 -17.66 32.91
N HIS A 545 8.27 -16.93 33.74
CA HIS A 545 7.70 -16.05 34.77
C HIS A 545 6.83 -14.94 34.14
N LEU A 546 7.38 -14.17 33.20
CA LEU A 546 6.68 -13.08 32.52
C LEU A 546 5.44 -13.59 31.78
N LEU A 547 5.54 -14.72 31.07
CA LEU A 547 4.39 -15.32 30.41
C LEU A 547 3.29 -15.68 31.43
N LYS A 548 3.65 -16.32 32.55
CA LYS A 548 2.69 -16.70 33.58
C LYS A 548 2.03 -15.49 34.23
N GLU A 549 2.83 -14.46 34.55
CA GLU A 549 2.38 -13.23 35.21
C GLU A 549 1.40 -12.44 34.32
N TYR A 550 1.76 -12.20 33.06
CA TYR A 550 1.02 -11.26 32.20
C TYR A 550 0.05 -11.91 31.21
N ASN A 551 0.04 -13.24 31.04
CA ASN A 551 -0.82 -13.91 30.04
C ASN A 551 -2.31 -13.57 30.20
N MET A 552 -2.82 -13.49 31.42
CA MET A 552 -4.22 -13.11 31.64
C MET A 552 -4.50 -11.66 31.26
N THR A 553 -3.58 -10.74 31.57
CA THR A 553 -3.65 -9.33 31.17
C THR A 553 -3.65 -9.17 29.65
N PHE A 554 -2.72 -9.84 28.96
CA PHE A 554 -2.66 -9.82 27.50
C PHE A 554 -3.93 -10.40 26.85
N ARG A 555 -4.49 -11.48 27.41
CA ARG A 555 -5.78 -12.05 26.96
C ARG A 555 -6.94 -11.07 27.15
N LYS A 556 -7.01 -10.35 28.28
CA LYS A 556 -8.04 -9.33 28.51
C LYS A 556 -7.97 -8.22 27.46
N ILE A 557 -6.78 -7.70 27.16
CA ILE A 557 -6.57 -6.67 26.13
C ILE A 557 -7.01 -7.16 24.75
N GLU A 558 -6.60 -8.36 24.35
CA GLU A 558 -6.97 -8.94 23.05
C GLU A 558 -8.48 -9.14 22.89
N VAL A 559 -9.15 -9.63 23.94
CA VAL A 559 -10.61 -9.78 23.95
C VAL A 559 -11.28 -8.41 23.86
N LEU A 560 -10.81 -7.39 24.60
CA LEU A 560 -11.33 -6.03 24.49
C LEU A 560 -11.23 -5.48 23.06
N ILE A 561 -10.06 -5.54 22.44
CA ILE A 561 -9.85 -5.10 21.05
C ILE A 561 -10.83 -5.81 20.12
N THR A 562 -10.88 -7.14 20.18
CA THR A 562 -11.76 -7.94 19.33
C THR A 562 -13.24 -7.58 19.52
N LYS A 563 -13.69 -7.40 20.77
CA LYS A 563 -15.10 -7.10 21.08
C LYS A 563 -15.52 -5.66 20.76
N THR A 564 -14.56 -4.75 20.58
CA THR A 564 -14.81 -3.41 20.02
C THR A 564 -14.98 -3.39 18.50
N GLY A 565 -14.74 -4.52 17.82
CA GLY A 565 -14.80 -4.63 16.37
C GLY A 565 -13.57 -4.03 15.67
N ASP A 566 -12.46 -3.90 16.39
CA ASP A 566 -11.14 -3.73 15.80
C ASP A 566 -10.51 -5.10 15.50
N GLN A 567 -9.53 -5.14 14.61
CA GLN A 567 -8.84 -6.38 14.25
C GLN A 567 -7.52 -6.47 15.00
N ALA A 568 -7.34 -7.52 15.80
CA ALA A 568 -6.06 -7.83 16.47
C ALA A 568 -4.88 -7.85 15.49
N LYS A 569 -5.13 -8.25 14.23
CA LYS A 569 -4.15 -8.25 13.14
C LYS A 569 -3.54 -6.87 12.85
N ASN A 570 -4.25 -5.77 13.15
CA ASN A 570 -3.76 -4.40 12.97
C ASN A 570 -2.54 -4.07 13.87
N TYR A 571 -2.31 -4.88 14.90
CA TYR A 571 -1.25 -4.70 15.88
C TYR A 571 -0.17 -5.80 15.79
N GLN A 572 -0.29 -6.72 14.83
CA GLN A 572 0.63 -7.86 14.68
C GLN A 572 1.85 -7.57 13.79
N TYR A 573 1.89 -6.39 13.15
CA TYR A 573 2.94 -5.94 12.23
C TYR A 573 3.45 -4.56 12.60
#